data_AF-A0A1L5KJP4-F1
#
_entry.id   AF-A0A1L5KJP4-F1
#
_cell.length_a   1.000
_cell.length_b   1.000
_cell.length_c   1.000
_cell.angle_alpha   90.00
_cell.angle_beta   90.00
_cell.angle_gamma   90.00
#
_symmetry.space_group_name_H-M   'P 1'
#
loop_
_entity.id
_entity.type
_entity.pdbx_description
1 polymer ?
#
loop_
_entity_poly.entity_id
_entity_poly.type
_entity_poly.pdbx_seq_one_letter_code
_entity_poly.pdbx_strand_id
1 'polypeptide(L)'
;VKENETNASAFWGRKEISLKDIALAAATGFVIVALSNVISTGLAGVIPTSNTFLQIINTLFGNMYLWITTIAMLCATFAPKFFGEIKGTQELGTFLIYLFFFVIGVPASVPMIIKNSPLLLLFAAIIVIVNMLFSLIAGKLLKFNLEDIILASNANIGGPTTAVAMAVSKG
;
A
#
# COMPACT_ATOMS: atom_id res chain seq x y z
N VAL A 1 14.37 -13.81 25.68
CA VAL A 1 12.91 -13.63 25.72
C VAL A 1 12.55 -13.26 27.14
N LYS A 2 12.11 -12.02 27.41
CA LYS A 2 11.57 -11.65 28.73
C LYS A 2 10.07 -11.87 28.70
N GLU A 3 9.55 -12.49 29.76
CA GLU A 3 8.42 -13.41 29.77
C GLU A 3 7.05 -12.76 30.03
N ASN A 4 6.84 -11.48 29.70
CA ASN A 4 5.57 -10.80 30.01
C ASN A 4 5.24 -9.56 29.15
N GLU A 5 5.72 -9.50 27.90
CA GLU A 5 5.27 -8.48 26.96
C GLU A 5 4.29 -9.12 25.98
N THR A 6 3.03 -8.66 25.98
CA THR A 6 2.08 -9.02 24.94
C THR A 6 2.58 -8.45 23.61
N ASN A 7 2.31 -9.13 22.49
CA ASN A 7 2.69 -8.63 21.15
C ASN A 7 2.19 -7.19 20.89
N ALA A 8 1.12 -6.77 21.57
CA ALA A 8 0.62 -5.41 21.60
C ALA A 8 1.58 -4.42 22.30
N SER A 9 2.15 -4.74 23.47
CA SER A 9 3.06 -3.81 24.18
C SER A 9 4.35 -3.56 23.42
N ALA A 10 4.86 -4.58 22.71
CA ALA A 10 6.01 -4.44 21.82
C ALA A 10 5.71 -3.57 20.58
N PHE A 11 4.47 -3.55 20.09
CA PHE A 11 4.05 -2.73 18.95
C PHE A 11 3.98 -1.22 19.28
N TRP A 12 3.54 -0.87 20.51
CA TRP A 12 3.39 0.52 20.99
C TRP A 12 4.63 1.09 21.72
N GLY A 13 5.69 0.29 21.89
CA GLY A 13 6.94 0.72 22.50
C GLY A 13 7.65 1.81 21.70
N ARG A 14 8.47 2.63 22.37
CA ARG A 14 9.33 3.62 21.67
C ARG A 14 10.22 2.89 20.67
N LYS A 15 9.99 3.16 19.39
CA LYS A 15 10.93 2.76 18.33
C LYS A 15 12.09 3.74 18.35
N GLU A 16 13.30 3.25 18.63
CA GLU A 16 14.52 4.05 18.47
C GLU A 16 14.74 4.30 16.98
N ILE A 17 14.55 5.53 16.54
CA ILE A 17 14.76 5.95 15.14
C ILE A 17 16.08 6.72 15.10
N SER A 18 17.06 6.20 14.36
CA SER A 18 18.29 6.92 14.08
C SER A 18 18.11 7.87 12.90
N LEU A 19 18.92 8.94 12.86
CA LEU A 19 18.99 9.84 11.71
C LEU A 19 19.40 9.08 10.43
N LYS A 20 20.20 8.02 10.58
CA LYS A 20 20.58 7.10 9.50
C LYS A 20 19.38 6.32 8.97
N ASP A 21 18.48 5.88 9.84
CA ASP A 21 17.29 5.11 9.44
C ASP A 21 16.34 5.98 8.61
N ILE A 22 16.13 7.23 9.02
CA ILE A 22 15.32 8.19 8.27
C ILE A 22 15.93 8.45 6.89
N ALA A 23 17.25 8.68 6.84
CA ALA A 23 17.94 8.93 5.57
C ALA A 23 17.87 7.71 4.63
N LEU A 24 18.07 6.50 5.15
CA LEU A 24 17.96 5.26 4.38
C LEU A 24 16.52 4.98 3.92
N ALA A 25 15.53 5.17 4.78
CA ALA A 25 14.11 5.02 4.42
C ALA A 25 13.71 5.99 3.30
N ALA A 26 14.09 7.27 3.42
CA ALA A 26 13.81 8.27 2.40
C ALA A 26 14.56 7.97 1.09
N ALA A 27 15.86 7.70 1.16
CA ALA A 27 16.67 7.42 -0.03
C ALA A 27 16.16 6.20 -0.79
N THR A 28 15.88 5.10 -0.11
CA THR A 28 15.36 3.87 -0.73
C THR A 28 13.99 4.09 -1.35
N GLY A 29 13.09 4.81 -0.67
CA GLY A 29 11.79 5.21 -1.22
C GLY A 29 11.92 6.04 -2.50
N PHE A 30 12.76 7.08 -2.50
CA PHE A 30 12.99 7.91 -3.69
C PHE A 30 13.63 7.13 -4.84
N VAL A 31 14.59 6.26 -4.57
CA VAL A 31 15.22 5.41 -5.60
C VAL A 31 14.20 4.48 -6.24
N ILE A 32 13.35 3.82 -5.44
CA ILE A 32 12.30 2.94 -5.96
C ILE A 32 11.33 3.73 -6.85
N VAL A 33 10.89 4.91 -6.42
CA VAL A 33 9.99 5.76 -7.21
C VAL A 33 10.65 6.23 -8.51
N ALA A 34 11.91 6.64 -8.47
CA ALA A 34 12.66 7.07 -9.65
C ALA A 34 12.80 5.93 -10.67
N LEU A 35 13.21 4.73 -10.23
CA LEU A 35 13.30 3.56 -11.09
C LEU A 35 11.93 3.17 -11.68
N SER A 36 10.88 3.21 -10.85
CA SER A 36 9.52 2.91 -11.29
C SER A 36 9.04 3.88 -12.37
N ASN A 37 9.36 5.17 -12.24
CA ASN A 37 8.99 6.17 -13.24
C ASN A 37 9.73 5.93 -14.57
N VAL A 38 11.04 5.65 -14.52
CA VAL A 38 11.84 5.34 -15.72
C VAL A 38 11.32 4.10 -16.43
N ILE A 39 11.02 3.04 -15.70
CA ILE A 39 10.48 1.79 -16.27
C ILE A 39 9.09 2.04 -16.86
N SER A 40 8.21 2.66 -16.09
CA SER A 40 6.83 2.96 -16.50
C SER A 40 6.78 3.82 -17.77
N THR A 41 7.60 4.87 -17.85
CA THR A 41 7.65 5.77 -19.02
C THR A 41 8.32 5.10 -20.22
N GLY A 42 9.38 4.32 -20.00
CA GLY A 42 10.02 3.53 -21.05
C GLY A 42 9.08 2.51 -21.69
N LEU A 43 8.35 1.74 -20.87
CA LEU A 43 7.36 0.77 -21.37
C LEU A 43 6.16 1.45 -22.03
N ALA A 44 5.65 2.55 -21.46
CA ALA A 44 4.58 3.32 -22.07
C ALA A 44 4.97 3.90 -23.44
N GLY A 45 6.24 4.25 -23.65
CA GLY A 45 6.75 4.74 -24.94
C GLY A 45 6.97 3.65 -25.99
N VAL A 46 7.21 2.41 -25.58
CA VAL A 46 7.51 1.29 -26.49
C VAL A 46 6.24 0.55 -26.93
N ILE A 47 5.20 0.49 -26.08
CA ILE A 47 3.99 -0.27 -26.38
C ILE A 47 3.02 0.60 -27.21
N PRO A 48 2.77 0.32 -28.50
CA PRO A 48 1.90 1.16 -29.33
C PRO A 48 0.43 1.01 -28.92
N THR A 49 -0.35 2.10 -28.97
CA THR A 49 -1.78 2.13 -28.59
C THR A 49 -2.73 1.80 -29.74
N SER A 50 -2.23 1.20 -30.82
CA SER A 50 -2.96 1.01 -32.08
C SER A 50 -4.19 0.10 -31.98
N ASN A 51 -4.22 -0.82 -31.02
CA ASN A 51 -5.32 -1.75 -30.77
C ASN A 51 -5.79 -1.65 -29.32
N THR A 52 -7.08 -1.88 -29.05
CA THR A 52 -7.66 -1.83 -27.70
C THR A 52 -6.96 -2.76 -26.70
N PHE A 53 -6.53 -3.96 -27.15
CA PHE A 53 -5.75 -4.87 -26.31
C PHE A 53 -4.38 -4.30 -25.93
N LEU A 54 -3.67 -3.71 -26.89
CA LEU A 54 -2.37 -3.08 -26.63
C LEU A 54 -2.51 -1.81 -25.79
N GLN A 55 -3.64 -1.09 -25.88
CA GLN A 55 -3.94 0.04 -25.02
C GLN A 55 -4.08 -0.38 -23.55
N ILE A 56 -4.74 -1.51 -23.28
CA ILE A 56 -4.83 -2.07 -21.93
C ILE A 56 -3.44 -2.43 -21.41
N ILE A 57 -2.63 -3.11 -22.24
CA ILE A 57 -1.25 -3.48 -21.88
C ILE A 57 -0.41 -2.22 -21.62
N ASN A 58 -0.48 -1.22 -22.48
CA ASN A 58 0.21 0.06 -22.30
C ASN A 58 -0.23 0.75 -21.00
N THR A 59 -1.53 0.74 -20.69
CA THR A 59 -2.06 1.37 -19.47
C THR A 59 -1.60 0.66 -18.21
N LEU A 60 -1.52 -0.68 -18.23
CA LEU A 60 -1.04 -1.46 -17.10
C LEU A 60 0.47 -1.30 -16.88
N PHE A 61 1.28 -1.53 -17.92
CA PHE A 61 2.74 -1.42 -17.81
C PHE A 61 3.26 0.01 -17.79
N GLY A 62 2.46 0.97 -18.26
CA GLY A 62 2.69 2.40 -18.13
C GLY A 62 2.21 2.99 -16.82
N ASN A 63 1.70 2.17 -15.89
CA ASN A 63 1.29 2.61 -14.56
C ASN A 63 2.47 2.57 -13.58
N MET A 64 2.94 3.76 -13.15
CA MET A 64 4.08 3.84 -12.23
C MET A 64 3.80 3.20 -10.87
N TYR A 65 2.56 3.20 -10.39
CA TYR A 65 2.19 2.62 -9.09
C TYR A 65 2.30 1.09 -9.07
N LEU A 66 2.05 0.45 -10.21
CA LEU A 66 2.28 -0.99 -10.38
C LEU A 66 3.77 -1.31 -10.21
N TRP A 67 4.64 -0.51 -10.82
CA TRP A 67 6.09 -0.70 -10.70
C TRP A 67 6.62 -0.37 -9.30
N ILE A 68 6.11 0.67 -8.64
CA ILE A 68 6.51 0.99 -7.26
C ILE A 68 6.27 -0.20 -6.34
N THR A 69 5.07 -0.79 -6.38
CA THR A 69 4.72 -1.93 -5.53
C THR A 69 5.51 -3.19 -5.90
N THR A 70 5.68 -3.46 -7.20
CA THR A 70 6.44 -4.62 -7.68
C THR A 70 7.91 -4.54 -7.26
N ILE A 71 8.57 -3.41 -7.50
CA ILE A 71 9.98 -3.21 -7.16
C ILE A 71 10.16 -3.22 -5.64
N ALA A 72 9.28 -2.54 -4.88
CA ALA A 72 9.33 -2.56 -3.42
C ALA A 72 9.22 -3.98 -2.86
N MET A 73 8.30 -4.80 -3.38
CA MET A 73 8.16 -6.20 -2.98
C MET A 73 9.38 -7.05 -3.35
N LEU A 74 9.95 -6.87 -4.54
CA LEU A 74 11.17 -7.57 -4.96
C LEU A 74 12.35 -7.18 -4.07
N CYS A 75 12.55 -5.89 -3.82
CA CYS A 75 13.57 -5.38 -2.93
C CYS A 75 13.44 -5.93 -1.51
N ALA A 76 12.22 -5.93 -0.94
CA ALA A 76 11.95 -6.49 0.37
C ALA A 76 12.20 -8.02 0.43
N THR A 77 11.94 -8.73 -0.67
CA THR A 77 12.10 -10.18 -0.78
C THR A 77 13.57 -10.59 -0.93
N PHE A 78 14.34 -9.87 -1.76
CA PHE A 78 15.75 -10.21 -2.03
C PHE A 78 16.73 -9.59 -1.03
N ALA A 79 16.38 -8.48 -0.38
CA ALA A 79 17.22 -7.81 0.62
C ALA A 79 16.51 -7.64 1.98
N PRO A 80 15.93 -8.72 2.56
CA PRO A 80 15.10 -8.62 3.77
C PRO A 80 15.89 -8.11 4.99
N LYS A 81 17.20 -8.40 5.08
CA LYS A 81 18.06 -7.89 6.16
C LYS A 81 18.19 -6.37 6.11
N PHE A 82 18.47 -5.82 4.95
CA PHE A 82 18.63 -4.38 4.76
C PHE A 82 17.33 -3.62 5.07
N PHE A 83 16.19 -4.09 4.53
CA PHE A 83 14.91 -3.43 4.77
C PHE A 83 14.36 -3.67 6.19
N GLY A 84 14.70 -4.80 6.83
CA GLY A 84 14.31 -5.11 8.21
C GLY A 84 15.12 -4.35 9.27
N GLU A 85 16.34 -3.92 8.94
CA GLU A 85 17.18 -3.12 9.84
C GLU A 85 16.76 -1.64 9.90
N ILE A 86 16.07 -1.14 8.88
CA ILE A 86 15.60 0.25 8.84
C ILE A 86 14.42 0.42 9.82
N LYS A 87 14.70 1.08 10.95
CA LYS A 87 13.69 1.35 11.99
C LYS A 87 12.88 2.60 11.65
N GLY A 88 11.60 2.62 12.05
CA GLY A 88 10.77 3.83 12.00
C GLY A 88 10.12 4.16 10.66
N THR A 89 10.24 3.30 9.65
CA THR A 89 9.62 3.52 8.32
C THR A 89 8.11 3.75 8.38
N GLN A 90 7.41 3.05 9.28
CA GLN A 90 5.96 3.22 9.49
C GLN A 90 5.60 4.60 10.04
N GLU A 91 6.36 5.11 11.02
CA GLU A 91 6.12 6.44 11.59
C GLU A 91 6.40 7.53 10.55
N LEU A 92 7.51 7.40 9.82
CA LEU A 92 7.88 8.32 8.75
C LEU A 92 6.82 8.34 7.63
N GLY A 93 6.37 7.16 7.18
CA GLY A 93 5.32 7.05 6.18
C GLY A 93 3.98 7.64 6.64
N THR A 94 3.61 7.40 7.90
CA THR A 94 2.38 7.95 8.51
C THR A 94 2.44 9.47 8.61
N PHE A 95 3.59 10.03 8.97
CA PHE A 95 3.79 11.48 8.97
C PHE A 95 3.65 12.08 7.56
N LEU A 96 4.28 11.46 6.56
CA LEU A 96 4.20 11.93 5.17
C LEU A 96 2.78 11.83 4.59
N ILE A 97 2.03 10.76 4.89
CA ILE A 97 0.64 10.65 4.41
C ILE A 97 -0.28 11.68 5.07
N TYR A 98 -0.04 12.05 6.34
CA TYR A 98 -0.79 13.15 6.97
C TYR A 98 -0.52 14.49 6.29
N LEU A 99 0.73 14.78 5.92
CA LEU A 99 1.07 15.97 5.15
C LEU A 99 0.41 15.96 3.77
N PHE A 100 0.42 14.81 3.09
CA PHE A 100 -0.30 14.62 1.83
C PHE A 100 -1.80 14.89 1.96
N PHE A 101 -2.45 14.29 2.98
CA PHE A 101 -3.88 14.50 3.25
C PHE A 101 -4.22 15.94 3.60
N PHE A 102 -3.34 16.63 4.34
CA PHE A 102 -3.51 18.05 4.60
C PHE A 102 -3.52 18.86 3.29
N VAL A 103 -2.55 18.63 2.40
CA VAL A 103 -2.42 19.36 1.12
C VAL A 103 -3.61 19.14 0.19
N ILE A 104 -4.12 17.90 0.07
CA ILE A 104 -5.32 17.63 -0.75
C ILE A 104 -6.62 18.12 -0.07
N GLY A 105 -6.62 18.21 1.26
CA GLY A 105 -7.79 18.64 2.04
C GLY A 105 -8.02 20.14 2.02
N VAL A 106 -6.95 20.95 2.02
CA VAL A 106 -7.04 22.43 1.97
C VAL A 106 -7.91 22.98 0.84
N PRO A 107 -7.80 22.53 -0.43
CA PRO A 107 -8.65 23.02 -1.51
C PRO A 107 -10.06 22.40 -1.52
N ALA A 108 -10.35 21.42 -0.67
CA ALA A 108 -11.61 20.69 -0.69
C ALA A 108 -12.73 21.52 -0.04
N SER A 109 -13.82 21.77 -0.76
CA SER A 109 -14.95 22.55 -0.22
C SER A 109 -15.99 21.65 0.44
N VAL A 110 -16.20 21.85 1.74
CA VAL A 110 -17.19 21.09 2.55
C VAL A 110 -18.57 21.01 1.89
N PRO A 111 -19.12 22.09 1.28
CA PRO A 111 -20.42 22.02 0.62
C PRO A 111 -20.43 21.16 -0.65
N MET A 112 -19.35 21.13 -1.45
CA MET A 112 -19.29 20.25 -2.63
C MET A 112 -19.09 18.79 -2.22
N ILE A 113 -18.35 18.53 -1.15
CA ILE A 113 -18.19 17.21 -0.55
C ILE A 113 -19.56 16.69 -0.14
N ILE A 114 -20.36 17.44 0.64
CA ILE A 114 -21.68 16.97 1.09
C ILE A 114 -22.62 16.64 -0.08
N LYS A 115 -22.56 17.40 -1.18
CA LYS A 115 -23.41 17.15 -2.36
C LYS A 115 -22.96 15.97 -3.22
N ASN A 116 -21.65 15.77 -3.40
CA ASN A 116 -21.12 14.77 -4.34
C ASN A 116 -20.58 13.51 -3.64
N SER A 117 -20.16 13.61 -2.38
CA SER A 117 -19.63 12.49 -1.59
C SER A 117 -20.61 11.34 -1.37
N PRO A 118 -21.95 11.52 -1.25
CA PRO A 118 -22.84 10.37 -1.11
C PRO A 118 -22.73 9.39 -2.28
N LEU A 119 -22.58 9.93 -3.50
CA LEU A 119 -22.43 9.11 -4.70
C LEU A 119 -21.03 8.48 -4.78
N LEU A 120 -19.98 9.20 -4.37
CA LEU A 120 -18.63 8.66 -4.28
C LEU A 120 -18.50 7.57 -3.20
N LEU A 121 -19.21 7.72 -2.08
CA LEU A 121 -19.25 6.74 -1.00
C LEU A 121 -19.97 5.47 -1.46
N LEU A 122 -21.10 5.61 -2.16
CA LEU A 122 -21.78 4.47 -2.76
C LEU A 122 -20.88 3.75 -3.78
N PHE A 123 -20.19 4.50 -4.63
CA PHE A 123 -19.23 3.94 -5.58
C PHE A 123 -18.08 3.20 -4.88
N ALA A 124 -17.49 3.79 -3.85
CA ALA A 124 -16.45 3.14 -3.04
C ALA A 124 -16.98 1.87 -2.35
N ALA A 125 -18.21 1.90 -1.83
CA ALA A 125 -18.85 0.74 -1.22
C ALA A 125 -19.03 -0.40 -2.23
N ILE A 126 -19.44 -0.09 -3.46
CA ILE A 126 -19.53 -1.08 -4.54
C ILE A 126 -18.15 -1.69 -4.83
N ILE A 127 -17.10 -0.87 -4.93
CA ILE A 127 -15.73 -1.36 -5.16
C ILE A 127 -15.30 -2.32 -4.04
N VAL A 128 -15.54 -1.95 -2.78
CA VAL A 128 -15.20 -2.79 -1.62
C VAL A 128 -15.97 -4.12 -1.65
N ILE A 129 -17.28 -4.09 -1.94
CA ILE A 129 -18.11 -5.30 -2.02
C ILE A 129 -17.59 -6.22 -3.14
N VAL A 130 -17.31 -5.66 -4.32
CA VAL A 130 -16.78 -6.43 -5.45
C VAL A 130 -15.41 -7.02 -5.12
N ASN A 131 -14.51 -6.24 -4.52
CA ASN A 131 -13.19 -6.72 -4.10
C ASN A 131 -13.31 -7.88 -3.09
N MET A 132 -14.21 -7.77 -2.12
CA MET A 132 -14.44 -8.80 -1.11
C MET A 132 -15.07 -10.06 -1.71
N LEU A 133 -16.04 -9.92 -2.61
CA LEU A 133 -16.62 -11.06 -3.34
C LEU A 133 -15.57 -11.80 -4.16
N PHE A 134 -14.78 -11.09 -4.97
CA PHE A 134 -13.72 -11.70 -5.78
C PHE A 134 -12.68 -12.40 -4.91
N SER A 135 -12.23 -11.75 -3.81
CA SER A 135 -11.22 -12.32 -2.92
C SER A 135 -11.72 -13.58 -2.21
N LEU A 136 -12.97 -13.59 -1.75
CA LEU A 136 -13.58 -14.76 -1.10
C LEU A 136 -13.83 -15.92 -2.09
N ILE A 137 -14.30 -15.63 -3.30
CA ILE A 137 -14.55 -16.65 -4.33
C ILE A 137 -13.23 -17.25 -4.82
N ALA A 138 -12.25 -16.42 -5.17
CA ALA A 138 -10.94 -16.86 -5.62
C ALA A 138 -10.20 -17.61 -4.51
N GLY A 139 -10.23 -17.11 -3.27
CA GLY A 139 -9.63 -17.76 -2.12
C GLY A 139 -10.27 -19.12 -1.81
N LYS A 140 -11.60 -19.25 -1.97
CA LYS A 140 -12.29 -20.54 -1.85
C LYS A 140 -11.88 -21.52 -2.94
N LEU A 141 -11.70 -21.06 -4.18
CA LEU A 141 -11.25 -21.91 -5.30
C LEU A 141 -9.81 -22.39 -5.11
N LEU A 142 -8.93 -21.52 -4.58
CA LEU A 142 -7.52 -21.80 -4.31
C LEU A 142 -7.27 -22.48 -2.95
N LYS A 143 -8.33 -22.76 -2.16
CA LYS A 143 -8.28 -23.38 -0.83
C LYS A 143 -7.42 -22.61 0.19
N PHE A 144 -7.42 -21.29 0.13
CA PHE A 144 -6.78 -20.45 1.16
C PHE A 144 -7.62 -20.35 2.43
N ASN A 145 -6.97 -20.09 3.57
CA ASN A 145 -7.67 -19.88 4.83
C ASN A 145 -8.47 -18.57 4.78
N LEU A 146 -9.62 -18.56 5.46
CA LEU A 146 -10.48 -17.37 5.52
C LEU A 146 -9.74 -16.18 6.16
N GLU A 147 -8.85 -16.45 7.11
CA GLU A 147 -8.01 -15.44 7.76
C GLU A 147 -7.07 -14.75 6.77
N ASP A 148 -6.37 -15.51 5.93
CA ASP A 148 -5.45 -14.97 4.91
C ASP A 148 -6.21 -14.13 3.88
N ILE A 149 -7.40 -14.59 3.46
CA ILE A 149 -8.24 -13.87 2.49
C ILE A 149 -8.73 -12.54 3.05
N ILE A 150 -9.21 -12.54 4.30
CA ILE A 150 -9.71 -11.33 4.96
C ILE A 150 -8.54 -10.38 5.26
N LEU A 151 -7.38 -10.90 5.65
CA LEU A 151 -6.18 -10.10 5.89
C LEU A 151 -5.70 -9.41 4.61
N ALA A 152 -5.66 -10.13 3.48
CA ALA A 152 -5.30 -9.59 2.18
C ALA A 152 -6.29 -8.51 1.71
N SER A 153 -7.59 -8.74 1.91
CA SER A 153 -8.64 -7.76 1.60
C SER A 153 -8.51 -6.50 2.45
N ASN A 154 -8.28 -6.64 3.77
CA ASN A 154 -8.06 -5.50 4.66
C ASN A 154 -6.77 -4.74 4.32
N ALA A 155 -5.69 -5.43 3.94
CA ALA A 155 -4.46 -4.78 3.49
C ALA A 155 -4.66 -3.94 2.23
N ASN A 156 -5.57 -4.35 1.33
CA ASN A 156 -5.93 -3.60 0.13
C ASN A 156 -6.85 -2.40 0.42
N ILE A 157 -7.85 -2.57 1.31
CA ILE A 157 -8.86 -1.53 1.58
C ILE A 157 -8.40 -0.54 2.67
N GLY A 158 -8.01 -1.07 3.84
CA GLY A 158 -7.63 -0.27 5.01
C GLY A 158 -6.12 0.00 5.12
N GLY A 159 -5.31 -0.72 4.35
CA GLY A 159 -3.86 -0.57 4.31
C GLY A 159 -3.10 -1.52 5.25
N PRO A 160 -1.76 -1.51 5.19
CA PRO A 160 -0.92 -2.46 5.94
C PRO A 160 -1.04 -2.26 7.47
N THR A 161 -1.32 -1.05 7.95
CA THR A 161 -1.43 -0.77 9.38
C THR A 161 -2.70 -1.37 10.00
N THR A 162 -3.84 -1.32 9.30
CA THR A 162 -5.09 -1.95 9.77
C THR A 162 -5.04 -3.47 9.63
N ALA A 163 -4.39 -3.99 8.59
CA ALA A 163 -4.17 -5.41 8.42
C ALA A 163 -3.29 -6.00 9.53
N VAL A 164 -2.16 -5.35 9.85
CA VAL A 164 -1.28 -5.78 10.96
C VAL A 164 -2.02 -5.75 12.30
N ALA A 165 -2.79 -4.68 12.57
CA ALA A 165 -3.61 -4.61 13.79
C ALA A 165 -4.65 -5.76 13.86
N MET A 166 -5.26 -6.12 12.72
CA MET A 166 -6.18 -7.24 12.64
C MET A 166 -5.48 -8.59 12.87
N ALA A 167 -4.29 -8.81 12.29
CA ALA A 167 -3.51 -10.02 12.51
C ALA A 167 -3.10 -10.18 13.98
N VAL A 168 -2.67 -9.11 14.63
CA VAL A 168 -2.20 -9.14 16.04
C VAL A 168 -3.35 -9.30 17.04
N SER A 169 -4.56 -8.82 16.72
CA SER A 169 -5.73 -8.94 17.61
C SER A 169 -6.45 -10.29 17.55
N LYS A 170 -6.15 -11.11 16.53
CA LYS A 170 -6.72 -12.46 16.35
C LYS A 170 -5.73 -13.59 16.63
N GLY A 171 -4.52 -13.28 17.11
CA GLY A 171 -3.49 -14.24 17.53
C GLY A 171 -3.49 -14.52 19.02
#